data_AF-A0A0X1S002-F1
#
_entry.id   AF-A0A0X1S002-F1
#
_cell.length_a   1.000
_cell.length_b   1.000
_cell.length_c   1.000
_cell.angle_alpha   90.00
_cell.angle_beta   90.00
_cell.angle_gamma   90.00
#
_symmetry.space_group_name_H-M   'P 1'
#
loop_
_entity.id
_entity.type
_entity.pdbx_description
1 polymer ?
#
loop_
_entity_poly.entity_id
_entity_poly.type
_entity_poly.pdbx_seq_one_letter_code
_entity_poly.pdbx_strand_id
1 'polypeptide(L)'
;MKDYKGDTFKVGKTGKVGKMGSNTLEHILVEHHLKYWKGEEKKTFFDPNLKIKTIRNYMKQTISTNVKNIKNGSKKKGAIITITKKINKVTYKMAIRVDAKGAMTVSSFYPAERK
;
A
#
# COMPACT_ATOMS: atom_id res chain seq x y z
N MET A 1 -6.93 -0.39 16.43
CA MET A 1 -7.07 -1.14 15.17
C MET A 1 -7.89 -2.44 15.30
N LYS A 2 -8.43 -2.75 16.50
CA LYS A 2 -9.14 -4.01 16.84
C LYS A 2 -10.25 -4.44 15.87
N ASP A 3 -10.87 -3.50 15.17
CA ASP A 3 -12.00 -3.79 14.26
C ASP A 3 -11.62 -3.92 12.78
N TYR A 4 -10.37 -3.60 12.40
CA TYR A 4 -9.93 -3.74 11.01
C TYR A 4 -9.41 -5.16 10.74
N LYS A 5 -10.22 -5.98 10.05
CA LYS A 5 -9.91 -7.38 9.71
C LYS A 5 -9.07 -7.54 8.43
N GLY A 6 -8.63 -6.43 7.83
CA GLY A 6 -8.00 -6.42 6.50
C GLY A 6 -8.99 -6.11 5.38
N ASP A 7 -8.46 -5.86 4.19
CA ASP A 7 -9.21 -5.64 2.95
C ASP A 7 -8.65 -6.55 1.85
N THR A 8 -9.47 -6.82 0.83
CA THR A 8 -9.00 -7.40 -0.43
C THR A 8 -9.13 -6.39 -1.57
N PHE A 9 -8.26 -6.47 -2.57
CA PHE A 9 -8.34 -5.65 -3.77
C PHE A 9 -8.31 -6.51 -5.02
N LYS A 10 -9.13 -6.15 -6.02
CA LYS A 10 -9.11 -6.79 -7.33
C LYS A 10 -8.12 -6.07 -8.24
N VAL A 11 -7.32 -6.83 -8.98
CA VAL A 11 -6.41 -6.27 -10.00
C VAL A 11 -7.18 -6.14 -11.32
N GLY A 12 -7.98 -5.07 -11.43
CA GLY A 12 -8.85 -4.82 -12.59
C GLY A 12 -9.80 -5.99 -12.88
N LYS A 13 -10.04 -6.25 -14.17
CA LYS A 13 -10.91 -7.35 -14.64
C LYS A 13 -10.22 -8.73 -14.70
N THR A 14 -9.02 -8.88 -14.12
CA THR A 14 -8.21 -10.11 -14.27
C THR A 14 -8.66 -11.27 -13.39
N GLY A 15 -9.62 -11.06 -12.49
CA GLY A 15 -10.00 -12.03 -11.47
C GLY A 15 -8.99 -12.21 -10.33
N LYS A 16 -7.76 -11.70 -10.47
CA LYS A 16 -6.74 -11.77 -9.41
C LYS A 16 -7.12 -10.89 -8.22
N VAL A 17 -7.02 -11.45 -7.03
CA VAL A 17 -7.30 -10.77 -5.75
C VAL A 17 -6.01 -10.69 -4.93
N GLY A 18 -5.66 -9.49 -4.48
CA GLY A 18 -4.62 -9.26 -3.49
C GLY A 18 -5.20 -8.94 -2.12
N LYS A 19 -4.40 -9.13 -1.08
CA LYS A 19 -4.76 -8.88 0.31
C LYS A 19 -4.03 -7.66 0.86
N MET A 20 -4.72 -6.90 1.69
CA MET A 20 -4.19 -5.86 2.55
C MET A 20 -4.49 -6.28 3.98
N GLY A 21 -3.53 -6.95 4.61
CA GLY A 21 -3.70 -7.49 5.96
C GLY A 21 -3.92 -6.38 6.99
N SER A 22 -4.57 -6.72 8.11
CA SER A 22 -4.68 -5.85 9.28
C SER A 22 -3.31 -5.38 9.76
N ASN A 23 -2.38 -6.33 9.89
CA ASN A 23 -1.03 -6.10 10.36
C ASN A 23 -0.23 -5.23 9.38
N THR A 24 -0.50 -5.32 8.07
CA THR A 24 0.12 -4.44 7.06
C THR A 24 -0.28 -2.98 7.28
N LEU A 25 -1.58 -2.73 7.51
CA LEU A 25 -2.05 -1.36 7.75
C LEU A 25 -1.46 -0.82 9.06
N GLU A 26 -1.37 -1.67 10.09
CA GLU A 26 -0.73 -1.31 11.35
C GLU A 26 0.72 -0.91 11.17
N HIS A 27 1.49 -1.74 10.47
CA HIS A 27 2.89 -1.47 10.13
C HIS A 27 3.04 -0.13 9.41
N ILE A 28 2.24 0.10 8.36
CA ILE A 28 2.24 1.36 7.61
C ILE A 28 1.96 2.57 8.52
N LEU A 29 1.01 2.47 9.45
CA LEU A 29 0.69 3.60 10.33
C LEU A 29 1.77 3.84 11.37
N VAL A 30 2.31 2.81 12.00
CA VAL A 30 3.38 2.95 13.00
C VAL A 30 4.66 3.51 12.38
N GLU A 31 4.91 3.22 11.11
CA GLU A 31 6.11 3.70 10.41
C GLU A 31 5.95 5.09 9.80
N HIS A 32 4.75 5.43 9.30
CA HIS A 32 4.57 6.60 8.44
C HIS A 32 3.48 7.57 8.91
N HIS A 33 2.80 7.34 10.02
CA HIS A 33 1.78 8.27 10.53
C HIS A 33 2.16 8.82 11.90
N LEU A 34 2.37 10.14 12.01
CA LEU A 34 2.87 10.80 13.24
C LEU A 34 2.11 10.41 14.52
N LYS A 35 0.77 10.36 14.47
CA LYS A 35 -0.07 9.90 15.60
C LYS A 35 0.26 8.50 16.15
N TYR A 36 0.75 7.60 15.30
CA TYR A 36 1.03 6.20 15.64
C TYR A 36 2.53 5.88 15.66
N TRP A 37 3.37 6.87 15.34
CA TRP A 37 4.81 6.70 15.23
C TRP A 37 5.43 6.46 16.59
N LYS A 38 6.34 5.47 16.65
CA LYS A 38 7.00 5.03 17.88
C LYS A 38 8.47 5.45 18.00
N GLY A 39 8.94 6.36 17.14
CA GLY A 39 10.30 6.90 17.22
C GLY A 39 11.37 6.17 16.39
N GLU A 40 10.99 5.29 15.45
CA GLU A 40 11.95 4.68 14.52
C GLU A 40 12.51 5.69 13.49
N GLU A 41 13.73 5.45 12.99
CA GLU A 41 14.50 6.32 12.07
C GLU A 41 13.70 7.04 10.96
N LYS A 42 14.25 8.16 10.45
CA LYS A 42 13.67 9.08 9.45
C LYS A 42 12.94 8.37 8.30
N LYS A 43 11.65 8.12 8.50
CA LYS A 43 10.71 7.70 7.45
C LYS A 43 9.91 8.90 6.98
N THR A 44 9.42 8.85 5.75
CA THR A 44 8.52 9.88 5.23
C THR A 44 7.14 9.74 5.85
N PHE A 45 6.57 10.84 6.34
CA PHE A 45 5.30 10.83 7.05
C PHE A 45 4.13 11.24 6.15
N PHE A 46 3.00 10.57 6.35
CA PHE A 46 1.69 11.06 5.93
C PHE A 46 1.42 12.41 6.60
N ASP A 47 0.64 13.25 5.93
CA ASP A 47 0.05 14.41 6.57
C ASP A 47 -0.68 13.96 7.86
N PRO A 48 -0.36 14.53 9.03
CA PRO A 48 -0.90 14.08 10.32
C PRO A 48 -2.43 14.19 10.41
N ASN A 49 -3.04 15.01 9.56
CA ASN A 49 -4.50 15.19 9.50
C ASN A 49 -5.20 14.12 8.66
N LEU A 50 -4.45 13.26 7.95
CA LEU A 50 -5.05 12.19 7.15
C LEU A 50 -5.66 11.11 8.03
N LYS A 51 -6.98 10.98 7.94
CA LYS A 51 -7.70 9.87 8.57
C LYS A 51 -7.28 8.53 7.93
N ILE A 52 -7.26 7.46 8.72
CA ILE A 52 -6.98 6.08 8.25
C ILE A 52 -7.84 5.70 7.04
N LYS A 53 -9.12 6.10 7.03
CA LYS A 53 -10.04 5.88 5.91
C LYS A 53 -9.53 6.52 4.61
N THR A 54 -8.95 7.71 4.69
CA THR A 54 -8.36 8.42 3.54
C THR A 54 -7.12 7.71 3.04
N ILE A 55 -6.25 7.25 3.95
CA ILE A 55 -5.05 6.46 3.60
C ILE A 55 -5.46 5.18 2.86
N ARG A 56 -6.46 4.44 3.38
CA ARG A 56 -7.03 3.26 2.69
C ARG A 56 -7.55 3.60 1.30
N ASN A 57 -8.21 4.75 1.14
CA ASN A 57 -8.69 5.20 -0.16
C ASN A 57 -7.52 5.49 -1.12
N TYR A 58 -6.45 6.14 -0.66
CA TYR A 58 -5.25 6.40 -1.46
C TYR A 58 -4.57 5.10 -1.91
N MET A 59 -4.53 4.08 -1.05
CA MET A 59 -4.04 2.77 -1.41
C MET A 59 -4.88 2.15 -2.54
N LYS A 60 -6.22 2.13 -2.39
CA LYS A 60 -7.15 1.62 -3.42
C LYS A 60 -6.98 2.36 -4.75
N GLN A 61 -6.85 3.69 -4.68
CA GLN A 61 -6.60 4.54 -5.84
C GLN A 61 -5.26 4.29 -6.52
N THR A 62 -4.22 3.96 -5.76
CA THR A 62 -2.88 3.65 -6.29
C THR A 62 -2.89 2.31 -7.03
N ILE A 63 -3.61 1.32 -6.47
CA ILE A 63 -3.79 0.01 -7.10
C ILE A 63 -4.59 0.14 -8.40
N SER A 64 -5.71 0.87 -8.37
CA SER A 64 -6.62 0.96 -9.52
C SER A 64 -5.98 1.65 -10.74
N THR A 65 -5.09 2.63 -10.53
CA THR A 65 -4.36 3.26 -11.65
C THR A 65 -3.22 2.43 -12.20
N ASN A 66 -2.69 1.50 -11.40
CA ASN A 66 -1.49 0.72 -11.75
C ASN A 66 -1.81 -0.74 -12.14
N VAL A 67 -3.07 -1.05 -12.45
CA VAL A 67 -3.53 -2.43 -12.76
C VAL A 67 -2.64 -3.13 -13.79
N LYS A 68 -2.21 -2.44 -14.86
CA LYS A 68 -1.33 -3.02 -15.88
C LYS A 68 0.03 -3.44 -15.30
N ASN A 69 0.65 -2.57 -14.50
CA ASN A 69 1.95 -2.83 -13.86
C ASN A 69 1.85 -4.00 -12.87
N ILE A 70 0.78 -4.03 -12.07
CA ILE A 70 0.51 -5.12 -11.12
C ILE A 70 0.26 -6.44 -11.87
N LYS A 71 -0.54 -6.42 -12.95
CA LYS A 71 -0.80 -7.60 -13.78
C LYS A 71 0.50 -8.19 -14.33
N ASN A 72 1.38 -7.35 -14.88
CA ASN A 72 2.63 -7.81 -15.46
C ASN A 72 3.63 -8.29 -14.41
N GLY A 73 3.83 -7.52 -13.33
CA GLY A 73 4.73 -7.89 -12.24
C GLY A 73 4.30 -9.16 -11.51
N SER A 74 2.99 -9.39 -11.38
CA SER A 74 2.44 -10.58 -10.70
C SER A 74 2.61 -11.89 -11.48
N LYS A 75 3.20 -11.87 -12.67
CA LYS A 75 3.57 -13.09 -13.41
C LYS A 75 4.79 -13.78 -12.81
N LYS A 76 5.67 -13.01 -12.14
CA LYS A 76 6.87 -13.55 -11.48
C LYS A 76 6.57 -13.84 -10.02
N LYS A 77 6.64 -15.12 -9.64
CA LYS A 77 6.53 -15.57 -8.24
C LYS A 77 7.73 -15.06 -7.44
N GLY A 78 7.52 -14.70 -6.18
CA GLY A 78 8.55 -14.12 -5.32
C GLY A 78 8.91 -12.66 -5.65
N ALA A 79 8.26 -12.02 -6.63
CA ALA A 79 8.56 -10.65 -7.02
C ALA A 79 7.99 -9.62 -6.04
N ILE A 80 8.61 -8.44 -6.04
CA ILE A 80 8.09 -7.22 -5.42
C ILE A 80 7.74 -6.25 -6.54
N ILE A 81 6.47 -5.84 -6.59
CA ILE A 81 5.96 -4.89 -7.56
C ILE A 81 5.86 -3.53 -6.87
N THR A 82 6.65 -2.57 -7.34
CA THR A 82 6.59 -1.19 -6.86
C THR A 82 5.72 -0.37 -7.79
N ILE A 83 4.71 0.28 -7.25
CA ILE A 83 3.79 1.16 -7.98
C ILE A 83 3.73 2.53 -7.31
N THR A 84 3.43 3.56 -8.09
CA THR A 84 3.34 4.93 -7.59
C THR A 84 2.08 5.63 -8.04
N LYS A 85 1.64 6.63 -7.27
CA LYS A 85 0.57 7.54 -7.66
C LYS A 85 0.75 8.89 -6.99
N LYS A 86 0.61 9.98 -7.75
CA LYS A 86 0.54 11.33 -7.20
C LYS A 86 -0.89 11.64 -6.75
N ILE A 87 -1.07 12.04 -5.50
CA ILE A 87 -2.35 12.45 -4.91
C ILE A 87 -2.08 13.73 -4.11
N ASN A 88 -2.85 14.80 -4.36
CA ASN A 88 -2.70 16.10 -3.67
C ASN A 88 -1.25 16.61 -3.62
N LYS A 89 -0.56 16.58 -4.77
CA LYS A 89 0.85 16.97 -4.95
C LYS A 89 1.88 16.10 -4.21
N VAL A 90 1.47 15.05 -3.50
CA VAL A 90 2.35 14.08 -2.86
C VAL A 90 2.40 12.80 -3.70
N THR A 91 3.60 12.33 -4.02
CA THR A 91 3.76 11.03 -4.68
C THR A 91 3.72 9.94 -3.64
N TYR A 92 2.83 8.96 -3.78
CA TYR A 92 2.78 7.79 -2.91
C TYR A 92 3.42 6.61 -3.60
N LYS A 93 4.23 5.84 -2.86
CA LYS A 93 4.84 4.58 -3.28
C LYS A 93 4.14 3.43 -2.55
N MET A 94 3.85 2.37 -3.27
CA MET A 94 3.33 1.12 -2.72
C MET A 94 4.16 -0.04 -3.22
N ALA A 95 4.47 -0.99 -2.33
CA ALA A 95 5.04 -2.27 -2.70
C ALA A 95 4.00 -3.39 -2.51
N ILE A 96 3.91 -4.26 -3.51
CA ILE A 96 3.06 -5.46 -3.49
C ILE A 96 3.99 -6.67 -3.65
N ARG A 97 4.01 -7.54 -2.65
CA ARG A 97 4.75 -8.80 -2.70
C ARG A 97 3.89 -9.89 -3.33
N VAL A 98 4.52 -10.67 -4.20
CA VAL A 98 3.93 -11.88 -4.79
C VAL A 98 4.63 -13.06 -4.13
N ASP A 99 3.89 -13.91 -3.42
CA ASP A 99 4.49 -15.08 -2.78
C ASP A 99 4.84 -16.18 -3.79
N ALA A 100 5.41 -17.29 -3.31
CA ALA A 100 5.74 -18.45 -4.15
C ALA A 100 4.51 -19.15 -4.76
N LYS A 101 3.32 -18.95 -4.16
CA LYS A 101 2.04 -19.47 -4.63
C LYS A 101 1.32 -18.49 -5.59
N GLY A 102 1.88 -17.31 -5.80
CA GLY A 102 1.31 -16.26 -6.65
C GLY A 102 0.28 -15.38 -5.94
N ALA A 103 0.10 -15.52 -4.62
CA ALA A 103 -0.77 -14.64 -3.85
C ALA A 103 -0.10 -13.27 -3.67
N MET A 104 -0.91 -12.21 -3.81
CA MET A 104 -0.43 -10.84 -3.70
C MET A 104 -0.79 -10.25 -2.34
N THR A 105 0.18 -9.64 -1.68
CA THR A 105 -0.01 -8.90 -0.43
C THR A 105 0.60 -7.51 -0.55
N VAL A 106 -0.11 -6.47 -0.08
CA VAL A 106 0.55 -5.18 0.11
C VAL A 106 1.59 -5.34 1.22
N SER A 107 2.80 -4.86 0.99
CA SER A 107 3.88 -4.89 1.98
C SER A 107 4.17 -3.51 2.57
N SER A 108 4.04 -2.44 1.78
CA SER A 108 4.25 -1.08 2.27
C SER A 108 3.47 -0.05 1.44
N PHE A 109 3.18 1.09 2.07
CA PHE A 109 2.59 2.26 1.42
C PHE A 109 3.03 3.52 2.17
N TYR A 110 3.67 4.45 1.48
CA TYR A 110 4.23 5.65 2.09
C TYR A 110 4.32 6.80 1.09
N PRO A 111 4.30 8.07 1.56
CA PRO A 111 4.60 9.20 0.69
C PRO A 111 6.09 9.18 0.31
N ALA A 112 6.42 9.22 -0.97
CA ALA A 112 7.74 9.58 -1.43
C ALA A 112 7.94 11.08 -1.24
N GLU A 113 9.16 11.49 -0.84
CA GLU A 113 9.51 12.89 -0.62
C GLU A 113 9.04 13.79 -1.76
N ARG A 114 8.63 15.02 -1.41
CA ARG A 114 8.40 16.09 -2.38
C ARG A 114 9.76 16.40 -3.00
N LYS A 115 9.97 15.95 -4.25
CA LYS A 115 10.96 16.59 -5.13
C LYS A 115 10.48 17.99 -5.50
#